data_AF-A0A2M7PK90-F1
#
_entry.id   AF-A0A2M7PK90-F1
#
_cell.length_a   1.000
_cell.length_b   1.000
_cell.length_c   1.000
_cell.angle_alpha   90.00
_cell.angle_beta   90.00
_cell.angle_gamma   90.00
#
_symmetry.space_group_name_H-M   'P 1'
#
loop_
_entity.id
_entity.type
_entity.pdbx_description
1 polymer ?
#
loop_
_entity_poly.entity_id
_entity_poly.type
_entity_poly.pdbx_seq_one_letter_code
_entity_poly.pdbx_strand_id
1 'polypeptide(L)'
;MMIAIVTTSSPINALYVLAIYYFIQLIDNNYIVPKIVASKVKINALVSIIAIFAFGVLWGIPGMFLSIPLVAILKVIFDHFESLKPWGFLLGDTMPVIDLFKLKLKTKKKS
;
A
#
# COMPACT_ATOMS: atom_id res chain seq x y z
N MET A 1 10.88 -21.49 -8.58
CA MET A 1 11.47 -22.23 -7.43
C MET A 1 11.29 -23.75 -7.54
N MET A 2 10.05 -24.27 -7.70
CA MET A 2 9.81 -25.73 -7.77
C MET A 2 10.63 -26.46 -8.85
N ILE A 3 10.76 -25.91 -10.06
CA ILE A 3 11.50 -26.56 -11.17
C ILE A 3 13.01 -26.64 -10.87
N ALA A 4 13.60 -25.62 -10.26
CA ALA A 4 15.02 -25.64 -9.91
C ALA A 4 15.34 -26.65 -8.79
N ILE A 5 14.42 -26.84 -7.83
CA ILE A 5 14.56 -27.84 -6.76
C ILE A 5 14.47 -29.27 -7.34
N VAL A 6 13.61 -29.47 -8.33
CA VAL A 6 13.36 -30.80 -8.93
C VAL A 6 14.46 -31.21 -9.92
N THR A 7 15.07 -30.26 -10.64
CA THR A 7 16.03 -30.57 -11.71
C THR A 7 17.50 -30.59 -11.27
N THR A 8 17.83 -30.03 -10.10
CA THR A 8 19.24 -29.91 -9.67
C THR A 8 19.70 -31.13 -8.89
N SER A 9 20.73 -31.83 -9.37
CA SER A 9 21.25 -33.06 -8.76
C SER A 9 21.94 -32.84 -7.39
N SER A 10 22.29 -31.59 -7.05
CA SER A 10 22.95 -31.24 -5.79
C SER A 10 22.11 -30.25 -4.97
N PRO A 11 21.78 -30.57 -3.70
CA PRO A 11 20.99 -29.72 -2.81
C PRO A 11 21.58 -28.33 -2.57
N ILE A 12 22.91 -28.21 -2.62
CA ILE A 12 23.60 -26.94 -2.35
C ILE A 12 23.29 -25.91 -3.44
N ASN A 13 23.22 -26.35 -4.70
CA ASN A 13 22.96 -25.48 -5.85
C ASN A 13 21.50 -24.99 -5.85
N ALA A 14 20.55 -25.84 -5.43
CA ALA A 14 19.16 -25.43 -5.25
C ALA A 14 19.02 -24.33 -4.19
N LEU A 15 19.81 -24.41 -3.10
CA LEU A 15 19.83 -23.41 -2.05
C LEU A 15 20.32 -22.05 -2.54
N TYR A 16 21.39 -22.03 -3.35
CA TYR A 16 21.90 -20.79 -3.96
C TYR A 16 20.89 -20.13 -4.90
N VAL A 17 20.24 -20.92 -5.76
CA VAL A 17 19.20 -20.40 -6.67
C VAL A 17 18.03 -19.83 -5.86
N LEU A 18 17.60 -20.52 -4.81
CA LEU A 18 16.52 -20.07 -3.93
C LEU A 18 16.88 -18.76 -3.21
N ALA A 19 18.10 -18.66 -2.68
CA ALA A 19 18.58 -17.45 -2.00
C ALA A 19 18.63 -16.24 -2.95
N ILE A 20 19.20 -16.41 -4.15
CA ILE A 20 19.28 -15.34 -5.16
C ILE A 20 17.89 -14.91 -5.60
N TYR A 21 16.99 -15.87 -5.90
CA TYR A 21 15.62 -15.55 -6.28
C TYR A 21 14.87 -14.83 -5.17
N TYR A 22 15.00 -15.31 -3.92
CA TYR A 22 14.35 -14.68 -2.78
C TYR A 22 14.83 -13.24 -2.60
N PHE A 23 16.14 -12.99 -2.80
CA PHE A 23 16.71 -11.65 -2.73
C PHE A 23 16.16 -10.73 -3.83
N ILE A 24 16.08 -11.20 -5.07
CA ILE A 24 15.47 -10.44 -6.19
C ILE A 24 14.00 -10.15 -5.88
N GLN A 25 13.25 -11.17 -5.45
CA GLN A 25 11.83 -11.05 -5.10
C GLN A 25 11.60 -10.02 -3.98
N LEU A 26 12.49 -9.99 -2.99
CA LEU A 26 12.44 -9.04 -1.88
C LEU A 26 12.61 -7.60 -2.39
N ILE A 27 13.55 -7.37 -3.31
CA ILE A 27 13.80 -6.06 -3.90
C ILE A 27 12.62 -5.63 -4.79
N ASP A 28 12.14 -6.51 -5.66
CA ASP A 28 11.05 -6.20 -6.58
C ASP A 28 9.75 -5.87 -5.83
N ASN A 29 9.35 -6.75 -4.90
CA ASN A 29 8.08 -6.63 -4.19
C ASN A 29 8.07 -5.49 -3.16
N ASN A 30 9.19 -5.25 -2.47
CA ASN A 30 9.24 -4.25 -1.38
C ASN A 30 9.79 -2.89 -1.80
N TYR A 31 10.49 -2.79 -2.93
CA TYR A 31 11.12 -1.53 -3.34
C TYR A 31 10.66 -1.05 -4.71
N ILE A 32 10.73 -1.89 -5.74
CA ILE A 32 10.42 -1.46 -7.11
C ILE A 32 8.93 -1.15 -7.26
N VAL A 33 8.06 -2.11 -6.90
CA VAL A 33 6.61 -1.95 -7.01
C VAL A 33 6.11 -0.73 -6.21
N PRO A 34 6.35 -0.61 -4.89
CA PRO A 34 5.85 0.52 -4.12
C PRO A 34 6.43 1.86 -4.56
N LYS A 35 7.69 1.92 -5.03
CA LYS A 35 8.31 3.16 -5.51
C LYS A 35 7.67 3.67 -6.81
N ILE A 36 7.24 2.78 -7.68
CA ILE A 36 6.56 3.14 -8.94
C ILE A 36 5.11 3.55 -8.68
N VAL A 37 4.43 2.91 -7.72
CA VAL A 37 2.98 3.10 -7.47
C VAL A 37 2.67 4.00 -6.26
N ALA A 38 3.65 4.78 -5.79
CA ALA A 38 3.58 5.53 -4.53
C ALA A 38 2.49 6.62 -4.53
N SER A 39 1.24 6.25 -4.23
CA SER A 39 0.16 7.17 -3.90
C SER A 39 -0.02 7.23 -2.39
N LYS A 40 0.14 8.41 -1.80
CA LYS A 40 -0.21 8.65 -0.40
C LYS A 40 -1.71 8.84 -0.30
N VAL A 41 -2.41 7.73 -0.08
CA VAL A 41 -3.86 7.72 0.04
C VAL A 41 -4.26 8.02 1.47
N LYS A 42 -4.85 9.19 1.70
CA LYS A 42 -5.57 9.50 2.93
C LYS A 42 -7.02 9.08 2.78
N ILE A 43 -7.50 8.19 3.64
CA ILE A 43 -8.89 7.69 3.66
C ILE A 43 -9.52 8.14 4.98
N ASN A 44 -10.78 8.55 4.92
CA ASN A 44 -11.58 8.88 6.10
C ASN A 44 -11.79 7.63 6.99
N ALA A 45 -11.69 7.82 8.30
CA ALA A 45 -11.94 6.76 9.29
C ALA A 45 -13.33 6.12 9.13
N LEU A 46 -14.37 6.91 8.87
CA LEU A 46 -15.74 6.41 8.72
C LEU A 46 -15.88 5.45 7.52
N VAL A 47 -15.28 5.82 6.40
CA VAL A 47 -15.28 5.02 5.17
C VAL A 47 -14.53 3.70 5.38
N SER A 48 -13.43 3.75 6.14
CA SER A 48 -12.65 2.58 6.50
C SER A 48 -13.47 1.60 7.34
N ILE A 49 -14.20 2.09 8.35
CA ILE A 49 -15.06 1.27 9.19
C ILE A 49 -16.17 0.60 8.36
N ILE A 50 -16.86 1.35 7.51
CA ILE A 50 -17.91 0.81 6.64
C ILE A 50 -17.36 -0.27 5.72
N ALA A 51 -16.19 -0.02 5.11
CA ALA A 51 -15.55 -1.00 4.25
C ALA A 51 -15.14 -2.27 5.00
N ILE A 52 -14.58 -2.15 6.22
CA ILE A 52 -14.20 -3.31 7.04
C ILE A 52 -15.41 -4.20 7.29
N PHE A 53 -16.56 -3.61 7.67
CA PHE A 53 -17.78 -4.39 7.87
C PHE A 53 -18.32 -4.98 6.57
N ALA A 54 -18.34 -4.21 5.48
CA ALA A 54 -18.82 -4.68 4.18
C ALA A 54 -18.01 -5.89 3.68
N PHE A 55 -16.68 -5.77 3.65
CA PHE A 55 -15.80 -6.87 3.23
C PHE A 55 -15.74 -8.01 4.26
N GLY A 56 -15.94 -7.70 5.53
CA GLY A 56 -16.08 -8.69 6.59
C GLY A 56 -17.30 -9.59 6.41
N VAL A 57 -18.42 -9.06 5.92
CA VAL A 57 -19.60 -9.87 5.58
C VAL A 57 -19.38 -10.68 4.29
N LEU A 58 -18.63 -10.15 3.32
CA LEU A 58 -18.38 -10.85 2.05
C LEU A 58 -17.51 -12.10 2.21
N TRP A 59 -16.41 -12.02 2.96
CA TRP A 59 -15.41 -13.10 3.06
C TRP A 59 -14.83 -13.32 4.47
N GLY A 60 -15.40 -12.70 5.51
CA GLY A 60 -14.93 -12.86 6.88
C GLY A 60 -13.64 -12.07 7.17
N ILE A 61 -12.79 -12.64 8.03
CA ILE A 61 -11.55 -11.99 8.52
C ILE A 61 -10.60 -11.57 7.39
N PRO A 62 -10.33 -12.40 6.35
CA PRO A 62 -9.49 -11.99 5.23
C PRO A 62 -10.04 -10.76 4.49
N GLY A 63 -11.37 -10.64 4.36
CA GLY A 63 -12.02 -9.48 3.76
C GLY A 63 -11.81 -8.20 4.56
N MET A 64 -11.87 -8.28 5.90
CA MET A 64 -11.59 -7.14 6.77
C MET A 64 -10.16 -6.61 6.61
N PHE A 65 -9.17 -7.50 6.46
CA PHE A 65 -7.78 -7.10 6.23
C PHE A 65 -7.56 -6.44 4.86
N LEU A 66 -8.22 -6.97 3.83
CA LEU A 66 -8.11 -6.47 2.46
C LEU A 66 -8.93 -5.19 2.21
N SER A 67 -9.85 -4.83 3.11
CA SER A 67 -10.71 -3.65 2.96
C SER A 67 -9.89 -2.35 2.82
N ILE A 68 -8.89 -2.15 3.68
CA ILE A 68 -8.08 -0.92 3.69
C ILE A 68 -7.33 -0.72 2.36
N PRO A 69 -6.53 -1.68 1.86
CA PRO A 69 -5.83 -1.49 0.58
C PRO A 69 -6.80 -1.36 -0.60
N LEU A 70 -7.94 -2.05 -0.62
CA LEU A 70 -8.93 -1.93 -1.69
C LEU A 70 -9.55 -0.54 -1.75
N VAL A 71 -9.99 0.01 -0.60
CA VAL A 71 -10.52 1.38 -0.54
C VAL A 71 -9.44 2.39 -0.91
N ALA A 72 -8.18 2.14 -0.54
CA ALA A 72 -7.07 2.99 -0.92
C ALA A 72 -6.92 3.10 -2.45
N ILE A 73 -6.93 1.96 -3.14
CA ILE A 73 -6.84 1.89 -4.59
C ILE A 73 -8.04 2.60 -5.25
N LEU A 74 -9.26 2.34 -4.77
CA LEU A 74 -10.48 3.00 -5.27
C LEU A 74 -10.39 4.52 -5.15
N LYS A 75 -9.91 5.02 -4.01
CA LYS A 75 -9.77 6.47 -3.80
C LYS A 75 -8.73 7.10 -4.72
N VAL A 76 -7.61 6.42 -4.99
CA VAL A 76 -6.60 6.89 -5.98
C VAL A 76 -7.19 6.97 -7.38
N ILE A 77 -7.97 5.97 -7.77
CA ILE A 77 -8.64 5.96 -9.07
C ILE A 77 -9.61 7.15 -9.15
N PHE A 78 -10.42 7.39 -8.11
CA PHE A 78 -11.37 8.51 -8.09
C PHE A 78 -10.68 9.88 -8.08
N ASP A 79 -9.52 9.99 -7.43
CA ASP A 79 -8.70 11.22 -7.45
C ASP A 79 -8.06 11.47 -8.83
N HIS A 80 -7.81 10.41 -9.62
CA HIS A 80 -7.19 10.52 -10.94
C HIS A 80 -8.15 11.00 -12.02
N PHE A 81 -9.43 10.64 -11.94
CA PHE A 81 -10.46 11.05 -12.89
C PHE A 81 -11.18 12.33 -12.42
N GLU A 82 -11.08 13.41 -13.20
CA GLU A 82 -11.67 14.72 -12.86
C GLU A 82 -13.18 14.65 -12.56
N SER A 83 -13.91 13.74 -13.23
CA SER A 83 -15.35 13.51 -13.02
C SER A 83 -15.68 12.78 -11.71
N LEU A 84 -14.74 12.00 -11.16
CA LEU A 84 -14.91 11.22 -9.93
C LEU A 84 -14.26 11.87 -8.71
N LYS A 85 -13.59 13.00 -8.92
CA LYS A 85 -12.96 13.83 -7.88
C LYS A 85 -13.89 14.17 -6.70
N PRO A 86 -15.20 14.45 -6.87
CA PRO A 86 -16.11 14.66 -5.74
C PRO A 86 -16.26 13.41 -4.86
N TRP A 87 -16.31 12.23 -5.47
CA TRP A 87 -16.37 10.95 -4.74
C TRP A 87 -15.05 10.67 -4.02
N GLY A 88 -13.91 10.91 -4.68
CA GLY A 88 -12.59 10.80 -4.07
C GLY A 88 -12.42 11.72 -2.85
N PHE A 89 -12.99 12.93 -2.90
CA PHE A 89 -13.01 13.87 -1.79
C PHE A 89 -13.82 13.38 -0.58
N LEU A 90 -14.99 12.76 -0.81
CA LEU A 90 -15.82 12.19 0.27
C LEU A 90 -15.16 10.96 0.93
N LEU A 91 -14.39 10.20 0.15
CA LEU A 91 -13.64 9.04 0.65
C LEU A 91 -12.35 9.44 1.38
N GLY A 92 -11.82 10.63 1.08
CA GLY A 92 -10.61 11.16 1.68
C GLY A 92 -10.83 11.88 3.00
N ASP A 93 -9.73 12.13 3.71
CA ASP A 93 -9.75 12.95 4.92
C ASP A 93 -9.10 14.31 4.62
N THR A 94 -9.80 15.40 4.95
CA THR A 94 -9.38 16.78 4.65
C THR A 94 -8.30 17.28 5.60
N MET A 95 -7.81 16.45 6.52
CA MET A 95 -6.79 16.84 7.47
C MET A 95 -5.50 17.27 6.75
N PRO A 96 -5.11 18.56 6.83
CA PRO A 96 -3.84 19.01 6.29
C PRO A 96 -2.72 18.21 6.96
N VAL A 97 -1.71 17.78 6.20
CA VAL A 97 -0.53 17.17 6.81
C VAL A 97 0.07 18.24 7.73
N ILE A 98 -0.01 18.02 9.05
CA ILE A 98 0.65 18.89 10.01
C ILE A 98 2.15 18.67 9.82
N ASP A 99 2.74 19.49 8.96
CA ASP A 99 4.16 19.50 8.71
C ASP A 99 4.85 20.20 9.89
N LEU A 100 5.16 19.39 10.90
CA LEU A 100 5.89 19.78 12.11
C LEU A 100 7.22 20.47 11.77
N PHE A 101 7.83 20.15 10.62
CA PHE A 101 9.05 20.78 10.14
C PHE A 101 8.83 22.22 9.70
N LYS A 102 7.75 22.49 8.94
CA LYS A 102 7.34 23.87 8.61
C LYS A 102 6.97 24.69 9.85
N LEU A 103 6.32 24.07 10.85
CA LEU A 103 5.98 24.75 12.11
C LEU A 103 7.23 25.17 12.90
N LYS A 104 8.25 24.30 12.95
CA LYS A 104 9.53 24.56 13.62
C LYS A 104 10.34 25.67 12.92
N LEU A 105 10.31 25.72 11.59
CA LEU A 105 10.96 26.78 10.82
C LEU A 105 10.27 28.14 10.98
N LYS A 106 8.93 28.16 11.11
CA LYS A 106 8.18 29.42 11.31
C LYS A 106 8.42 30.03 12.69
N THR A 107 8.60 29.21 13.73
CA THR A 107 8.95 29.68 15.08
C THR A 107 10.40 30.18 15.14
N LYS A 108 11.34 29.48 14.50
CA LYS A 108 12.76 29.90 14.48
C LYS A 108 13.02 31.19 13.69
N LYS A 109 12.17 31.52 12.71
CA LYS A 109 12.27 32.76 11.92
C LYS A 109 11.66 33.99 12.63
N LYS A 110 10.93 33.78 13.73
CA LYS A 110 10.23 34.85 14.48
C LYS A 110 10.91 35.21 15.80
N SER A 111 12.07 34.63 16.09
CA SER A 111 12.95 34.91 17.22
C SER A 111 14.30 35.40 16.74
#